data_AF-A0A5J4PRD1-F1
#
_entry.id   AF-A0A5J4PRD1-F1
#
_cell.length_a   1.000
_cell.length_b   1.000
_cell.length_c   1.000
_cell.angle_alpha   90.00
_cell.angle_beta   90.00
_cell.angle_gamma   90.00
#
_symmetry.space_group_name_H-M   'P 1'
#
loop_
_entity.id
_entity.type
_entity.pdbx_description
1 polymer ?
#
loop_
_entity_poly.entity_id
_entity_poly.type
_entity_poly.pdbx_seq_one_letter_code
_entity_poly.pdbx_strand_id
1 'polypeptide(L)'
;ILYANVLFLSLLGLTKGFKMGLFCVKKMKTKLDLYIADRVKEKRIAKGLSLEAFGYAVNLSQSFVAHCENFRLDKKYNINHIHTFARFFECSLYDFIPPYPIE
;
A
#
# COMPACT_ATOMS: atom_id res chain seq x y z
N ILE A 1 21.46 -39.59 13.72
CA ILE A 1 20.19 -39.57 12.93
C ILE A 1 20.20 -38.43 11.91
N LEU A 2 20.49 -37.17 12.29
CA LEU A 2 20.58 -36.06 11.32
C LEU A 2 21.64 -36.26 10.21
N TYR A 3 22.84 -36.74 10.53
CA TYR A 3 23.91 -36.94 9.53
C TYR A 3 23.59 -38.03 8.48
N ALA A 4 22.81 -39.04 8.85
CA ALA A 4 22.41 -40.11 7.93
C ALA A 4 21.36 -39.63 6.92
N ASN A 5 20.48 -38.70 7.32
CA ASN A 5 19.44 -38.15 6.44
C ASN A 5 19.97 -37.19 5.38
N VAL A 6 21.04 -36.44 5.67
CA VAL A 6 21.65 -35.53 4.69
C VAL A 6 22.34 -36.31 3.57
N LEU A 7 23.00 -37.43 3.91
CA LEU A 7 23.67 -38.27 2.91
C LEU A 7 22.66 -39.03 2.03
N PHE A 8 21.54 -39.49 2.59
CA PHE A 8 20.49 -40.18 1.85
C PHE A 8 19.82 -39.29 0.78
N LEU A 9 19.70 -37.99 1.05
CA LEU A 9 19.12 -37.03 0.10
C LEU A 9 20.07 -36.66 -1.05
N SER A 10 21.39 -36.76 -0.86
CA SER A 10 22.36 -36.52 -1.94
C SER A 10 22.40 -37.62 -3.01
N LEU A 11 22.02 -38.86 -2.66
CA LEU A 11 22.02 -40.02 -3.57
C LEU A 11 20.79 -40.10 -4.47
N LEU A 12 19.71 -39.35 -4.16
CA LEU A 12 18.45 -39.41 -4.90
C LEU A 12 18.30 -38.36 -6.02
N GLY A 13 19.38 -37.63 -6.39
CA GLY A 13 19.40 -36.80 -7.61
C GLY A 13 18.26 -35.77 -7.72
N LEU A 14 17.67 -35.37 -6.60
CA LEU A 14 16.50 -34.49 -6.54
C LEU A 14 16.91 -33.06 -6.19
N THR A 15 17.89 -32.51 -6.93
CA THR A 15 18.06 -31.04 -7.01
C THR A 15 17.02 -30.47 -7.97
N LYS A 16 15.74 -30.78 -7.75
CA LYS A 16 14.67 -30.01 -8.37
C LYS A 16 14.75 -28.62 -7.74
N GLY A 17 15.26 -27.67 -8.51
CA GLY A 17 15.46 -26.28 -8.14
C GLY A 17 14.25 -25.75 -7.39
N PHE A 18 14.39 -25.65 -6.07
CA PHE A 18 13.51 -24.87 -5.24
C PHE A 18 13.79 -23.41 -5.60
N LYS A 19 13.07 -22.89 -6.60
CA LYS A 19 12.96 -21.46 -6.83
C LYS A 19 12.38 -20.90 -5.53
N MET A 20 13.26 -20.41 -4.67
CA MET A 20 12.89 -19.58 -3.54
C MET A 20 12.28 -18.32 -4.15
N GLY A 21 10.98 -18.39 -4.44
CA GLY A 21 10.21 -17.25 -4.88
C GLY A 21 10.48 -16.16 -3.87
N LEU A 22 11.05 -15.04 -4.34
CA LEU A 22 11.32 -13.89 -3.52
C LEU A 22 10.00 -13.48 -2.87
N PHE A 23 9.78 -13.94 -1.64
CA PHE A 23 8.67 -13.49 -0.82
C PHE A 23 9.04 -12.06 -0.47
N CYS A 24 8.69 -11.13 -1.36
CA CYS A 24 8.84 -9.71 -1.12
C CYS A 24 8.00 -9.44 0.12
N VAL A 25 8.66 -9.25 1.26
CA VAL A 25 8.03 -8.82 2.49
C VAL A 25 7.46 -7.43 2.20
N LYS A 26 6.18 -7.39 1.78
CA LYS A 26 5.48 -6.14 1.52
C LYS A 26 5.42 -5.38 2.84
N LYS A 27 6.01 -4.19 2.87
CA LYS A 27 5.93 -3.32 4.04
C LYS A 27 4.47 -2.95 4.27
N MET A 28 3.94 -3.32 5.43
CA MET A 28 2.57 -3.00 5.80
C MET A 28 2.41 -1.50 6.04
N LYS A 29 1.25 -0.97 5.70
CA LYS A 29 0.87 0.40 6.02
C LYS A 29 0.79 0.59 7.53
N THR A 30 1.24 1.74 8.00
CA THR A 30 1.05 2.17 9.39
C THR A 30 -0.41 2.58 9.62
N LYS A 31 -0.83 2.71 10.89
CA LYS A 31 -2.17 3.21 11.20
C LYS A 31 -2.39 4.63 10.68
N LEU A 32 -1.35 5.46 10.66
CA LEU A 32 -1.37 6.77 10.03
C LEU A 32 -1.57 6.71 8.50
N ASP A 33 -0.85 5.82 7.83
CA ASP A 33 -0.99 5.65 6.37
C ASP A 33 -2.42 5.22 6.01
N LEU A 34 -3.03 4.33 6.81
CA LEU A 34 -4.42 3.89 6.64
C LEU A 34 -5.42 5.01 6.94
N TYR A 35 -5.24 5.74 8.03
CA TYR A 35 -6.08 6.88 8.40
C TYR A 35 -6.16 7.91 7.26
N ILE A 36 -5.00 8.30 6.71
CA ILE A 36 -4.93 9.25 5.61
C ILE A 36 -5.65 8.69 4.37
N ALA A 37 -5.40 7.42 4.03
CA ALA A 37 -6.03 6.79 2.86
C ALA A 37 -7.56 6.71 3.00
N ASP A 38 -8.07 6.42 4.19
CA ASP A 38 -9.50 6.35 4.48
C ASP A 38 -10.15 7.73 4.39
N ARG A 39 -9.54 8.78 4.96
CA ARG A 39 -10.03 10.17 4.84
C ARG A 39 -10.09 10.64 3.38
N VAL A 40 -9.08 10.31 2.57
CA VAL A 40 -9.07 10.61 1.13
C VAL A 40 -10.20 9.86 0.42
N LYS A 41 -10.34 8.56 0.70
CA LYS A 41 -11.38 7.71 0.11
C LYS A 41 -12.79 8.19 0.45
N GLU A 42 -13.04 8.56 1.70
CA GLU A 42 -14.31 9.13 2.16
C GLU A 42 -14.68 10.38 1.37
N LYS A 43 -13.76 11.35 1.26
CA LYS A 43 -14.01 12.58 0.48
C LYS A 43 -14.19 12.29 -1.01
N ARG A 44 -13.43 11.36 -1.58
CA ARG A 44 -13.56 10.93 -2.98
C ARG A 44 -14.95 10.35 -3.25
N ILE A 45 -15.42 9.44 -2.40
CA ILE A 45 -16.76 8.83 -2.51
C ILE A 45 -17.86 9.87 -2.28
N ALA A 46 -17.68 10.78 -1.33
CA ALA A 46 -18.64 11.86 -1.06
C ALA A 46 -18.81 12.82 -2.26
N LYS A 47 -17.73 13.09 -3.01
CA LYS A 47 -17.81 13.82 -4.29
C LYS A 47 -18.28 12.97 -5.48
N GLY A 48 -18.56 11.67 -5.30
CA GLY A 48 -19.02 10.78 -6.37
C GLY A 48 -17.93 10.45 -7.41
N LEU A 49 -16.65 10.60 -7.07
CA LEU A 49 -15.56 10.45 -8.03
C LEU A 49 -15.12 8.98 -8.15
N SER A 50 -14.98 8.50 -9.39
CA SER A 50 -14.28 7.25 -9.67
C SER A 50 -12.79 7.38 -9.36
N LEU A 51 -12.08 6.24 -9.23
CA LEU A 51 -10.63 6.23 -9.02
C LEU A 51 -9.88 6.92 -10.17
N GLU A 52 -10.37 6.74 -11.39
CA GLU A 52 -9.82 7.37 -12.60
C GLU A 52 -10.05 8.88 -12.62
N ALA A 53 -11.29 9.32 -12.38
CA ALA A 53 -11.63 10.73 -12.37
C ALA A 53 -10.86 11.49 -11.27
N PHE A 54 -10.74 10.88 -10.08
CA PHE A 54 -9.95 11.47 -9.01
C PHE A 54 -8.46 11.51 -9.35
N GLY A 55 -7.89 10.41 -9.85
CA GLY A 55 -6.50 10.34 -10.28
C GLY A 55 -6.17 11.41 -11.31
N TYR A 56 -7.00 11.53 -12.36
CA TYR A 56 -6.83 12.55 -13.39
C TYR A 56 -6.84 13.97 -12.81
N ALA A 57 -7.80 14.28 -11.93
CA ALA A 57 -7.95 15.60 -11.33
C ALA A 57 -6.76 16.04 -10.45
N VAL A 58 -6.05 15.08 -9.84
CA VAL A 58 -4.91 15.34 -8.94
C VAL A 58 -3.56 14.91 -9.53
N ASN A 59 -3.53 14.63 -10.84
CA ASN A 59 -2.36 14.20 -11.59
C ASN A 59 -1.68 12.92 -11.02
N LEU A 60 -2.49 11.93 -10.67
CA LEU A 60 -2.07 10.60 -10.23
C LEU A 60 -2.68 9.52 -11.15
N SER A 61 -2.02 8.37 -11.27
CA SER A 61 -2.60 7.25 -12.01
C SER A 61 -3.72 6.56 -11.24
N GLN A 62 -4.73 6.06 -11.94
CA GLN A 62 -5.83 5.30 -11.35
C GLN A 62 -5.33 4.10 -10.53
N SER A 63 -4.33 3.36 -11.04
CA SER A 63 -3.69 2.24 -10.32
C SER A 63 -2.98 2.70 -9.05
N PHE A 64 -2.36 3.87 -9.06
CA PHE A 64 -1.69 4.41 -7.86
C PHE A 64 -2.72 4.72 -6.76
N VAL A 65 -3.80 5.43 -7.11
CA VAL A 65 -4.91 5.70 -6.18
C VAL A 65 -5.50 4.39 -5.64
N ALA A 66 -5.76 3.41 -6.51
CA ALA A 66 -6.28 2.11 -6.12
C ALA A 66 -5.34 1.37 -5.14
N HIS A 67 -4.04 1.45 -5.36
CA HIS A 67 -3.05 0.85 -4.46
C HIS A 67 -2.95 1.58 -3.12
N CYS A 68 -3.10 2.90 -3.12
CA CYS A 68 -3.11 3.69 -1.89
C CYS A 68 -4.35 3.42 -1.03
N GLU A 69 -5.53 3.31 -1.63
CA GLU A 69 -6.78 3.03 -0.91
C GLU A 69 -6.96 1.56 -0.51
N ASN A 70 -6.12 0.65 -1.03
CA ASN A 70 -6.16 -0.76 -0.66
C ASN A 70 -5.25 -1.04 0.55
N PHE A 71 -5.84 -1.45 1.67
CA PHE A 71 -5.11 -1.75 2.91
C PHE A 71 -4.10 -2.90 2.78
N ARG A 72 -4.26 -3.80 1.80
CA ARG A 72 -3.36 -4.96 1.57
C ARG A 72 -2.10 -4.61 0.79
N LEU A 73 -2.02 -3.39 0.26
CA LEU A 73 -0.91 -2.93 -0.57
C LEU A 73 -0.07 -1.89 0.19
N ASP A 74 1.20 -1.79 -0.18
CA ASP A 74 2.23 -1.02 0.51
C ASP A 74 2.30 0.46 0.07
N LYS A 75 1.71 0.80 -1.09
CA LYS A 75 1.72 2.16 -1.64
C LYS A 75 0.90 3.11 -0.78
N LYS A 76 1.43 4.30 -0.53
CA LYS A 76 0.82 5.30 0.35
C LYS A 76 0.91 6.70 -0.23
N TYR A 77 0.02 7.57 0.23
CA TYR A 77 0.11 9.00 -0.06
C TYR A 77 1.25 9.63 0.72
N ASN A 78 1.91 10.62 0.12
CA ASN A 78 2.92 11.44 0.78
C ASN A 78 2.31 12.83 1.09
N ILE A 79 3.08 13.67 1.79
CA ILE A 79 2.59 15.00 2.19
C ILE A 79 2.27 15.90 1.00
N ASN A 80 2.99 15.76 -0.12
CA ASN A 80 2.74 16.54 -1.34
C ASN A 80 1.38 16.16 -1.96
N HIS A 81 1.03 14.87 -1.95
CA HIS A 81 -0.29 14.42 -2.39
C HIS A 81 -1.38 15.01 -1.49
N ILE A 82 -1.20 14.97 -0.17
CA ILE A 82 -2.16 15.55 0.78
C ILE A 82 -2.35 17.05 0.51
N HIS A 83 -1.28 17.79 0.26
CA HIS A 83 -1.36 19.20 -0.11
C HIS A 83 -2.17 19.42 -1.40
N THR A 84 -1.93 18.61 -2.44
CA THR A 84 -2.74 18.65 -3.67
C THR A 84 -4.21 18.33 -3.39
N PHE A 85 -4.50 17.35 -2.54
CA PHE A 85 -5.85 16.97 -2.18
C PHE A 85 -6.56 18.08 -1.40
N ALA A 86 -5.90 18.71 -0.44
CA ALA A 86 -6.45 19.84 0.30
C ALA A 86 -6.83 21.01 -0.63
N ARG A 87 -6.00 21.29 -1.65
CA ARG A 87 -6.35 22.28 -2.68
C ARG A 87 -7.55 21.84 -3.54
N PHE A 88 -7.60 20.57 -3.95
CA PHE A 88 -8.68 20.04 -4.80
C PHE A 88 -10.03 19.93 -4.08
N PHE A 89 -10.01 19.59 -2.79
CA PHE A 89 -11.21 19.47 -1.96
C PHE A 89 -11.58 20.78 -1.25
N GLU A 90 -10.77 21.84 -1.43
CA GLU A 90 -10.94 23.15 -0.79
C GLU A 90 -11.08 23.03 0.74
N CYS A 91 -10.20 22.23 1.34
CA CYS A 91 -10.27 21.90 2.75
C CYS A 91 -8.91 21.97 3.45
N SER A 92 -8.90 21.87 4.78
CA SER A 92 -7.67 21.90 5.57
C SER A 92 -6.82 20.66 5.33
N LEU A 93 -5.49 20.78 5.51
CA LEU A 93 -4.60 19.62 5.58
C LEU A 93 -4.98 18.68 6.73
N TYR A 94 -5.48 19.25 7.83
CA TYR A 94 -5.91 18.51 9.02
C TYR A 94 -7.18 17.68 8.81
N ASP A 95 -7.87 17.86 7.68
CA ASP A 95 -8.96 16.94 7.30
C ASP A 95 -8.43 15.55 6.91
N PHE A 96 -7.15 15.47 6.52
CA PHE A 96 -6.47 14.22 6.16
C PHE A 96 -5.48 13.76 7.23
N ILE A 97 -4.92 14.69 8.00
CA ILE A 97 -3.87 14.44 8.99
C ILE A 97 -4.47 14.60 10.40
N PRO A 98 -4.33 13.61 11.29
CA PRO A 98 -4.87 13.73 12.64
C PRO A 98 -4.17 14.86 13.42
N PRO A 99 -4.89 15.60 14.27
CA PRO A 99 -4.31 16.69 15.07
C PRO A 99 -3.32 16.20 16.13
N TYR A 100 -3.41 14.92 16.50
CA TYR A 100 -2.51 14.26 17.44
C TYR A 100 -1.92 12.99 16.81
N PRO A 101 -0.74 12.54 17.27
CA PRO A 101 -0.16 11.27 16.83
C PRO A 101 -1.12 10.10 17.09
N ILE A 102 -1.11 9.13 16.18
CA ILE A 102 -1.86 7.88 16.31
C ILE A 102 -0.88 6.70 16.25
N GLU A 103 -1.02 5.79 17.21
CA GLU A 103 -0.28 4.53 17.27
C GLU A 103 -0.80 3.54 16.25
#